data_AF-C5F1T7-F1
#
_entry.id   AF-C5F1T7-F1
#
_cell.length_a   1.000
_cell.length_b   1.000
_cell.length_c   1.000
_cell.angle_alpha   90.00
_cell.angle_beta   90.00
_cell.angle_gamma   90.00
#
_symmetry.space_group_name_H-M   'P 1'
#
loop_
_entity.id
_entity.type
_entity.pdbx_description
1 polymer ?
#
loop_
_entity_poly.entity_id
_entity_poly.type
_entity_poly.pdbx_seq_one_letter_code
_entity_poly.pdbx_strand_id
1 'polypeptide(L)'
;MNFFGFMDETGILTNSKDQPYFALGLLRLSDTSKLLQTITSIKAKHKGIFQAECAKNGKNEDFEMGELKFNSLSQNKYLPLYKDIVEACLSHKYFYFSTILIDKKKIPLQENNTWNLQLSFAKEHIKQNCKNSKIAIIADYLNKPKEAPYFEEEMNTIDQVFNACMLESNTSVFIQIVDIFIGAIIYRYKNPNDTKRLNKAPKMQLVHFIENKLEENYRTMQMSHKGNYDNNKKIQGNFTIFGNDFYFSIYEKKLKE
;
A
#
# COMPACT_ATOMS: atom_id res chain seq x y z
N MET A 1 -14.07 -9.32 15.56
CA MET A 1 -12.83 -8.55 15.69
C MET A 1 -13.02 -7.22 14.98
N ASN A 2 -12.54 -6.14 15.58
CA ASN A 2 -12.67 -4.80 15.04
C ASN A 2 -11.30 -4.35 14.53
N PHE A 3 -11.28 -3.66 13.39
CA PHE A 3 -10.05 -3.20 12.75
C PHE A 3 -10.10 -1.68 12.50
N PHE A 4 -8.92 -1.08 12.48
CA PHE A 4 -8.67 0.14 11.72
C PHE A 4 -8.25 -0.24 10.30
N GLY A 5 -8.92 0.34 9.30
CA GLY A 5 -8.64 0.16 7.89
C GLY A 5 -8.05 1.43 7.32
N PHE A 6 -6.81 1.37 6.84
CA PHE A 6 -6.15 2.47 6.16
C PHE A 6 -6.20 2.24 4.66
N MET A 7 -6.65 3.24 3.91
CA MET A 7 -6.84 3.14 2.46
C MET A 7 -6.10 4.24 1.74
N ASP A 8 -5.52 3.87 0.60
CA ASP A 8 -4.86 4.79 -0.33
C ASP A 8 -4.90 4.19 -1.74
N GLU A 9 -4.74 5.04 -2.74
CA GLU A 9 -4.78 4.68 -4.15
C GLU A 9 -3.59 5.22 -4.93
N THR A 10 -3.31 4.55 -6.05
CA THR A 10 -2.32 5.04 -7.00
C THR A 10 -2.82 4.86 -8.43
N GLY A 11 -2.49 5.84 -9.26
CA GLY A 11 -2.96 5.95 -10.63
C GLY A 11 -4.32 6.63 -10.71
N ILE A 12 -4.77 6.94 -11.92
CA ILE A 12 -6.05 7.62 -12.16
C ILE A 12 -7.08 6.65 -12.76
N LEU A 13 -8.35 6.81 -12.41
CA LEU A 13 -9.46 6.02 -12.96
C LEU A 13 -9.98 6.52 -14.32
N THR A 14 -9.09 7.07 -15.15
CA THR A 14 -9.37 7.47 -16.54
C THR A 14 -8.48 6.69 -17.50
N ASN A 15 -8.84 6.59 -18.79
CA ASN A 15 -8.08 5.85 -19.79
C ASN A 15 -6.83 6.63 -20.28
N SER A 16 -5.89 6.91 -19.36
CA SER A 16 -4.58 7.47 -19.70
C SER A 16 -3.58 6.39 -20.09
N LYS A 17 -2.96 6.55 -21.27
CA LYS A 17 -1.94 5.62 -21.79
C LYS A 17 -0.70 5.53 -20.89
N ASP A 18 -0.31 6.62 -20.25
CA ASP A 18 0.89 6.70 -19.40
C ASP A 18 0.68 6.10 -18.00
N GLN A 19 -0.58 5.91 -17.62
CA GLN A 19 -0.97 5.31 -16.34
C GLN A 19 -1.85 4.09 -16.59
N PRO A 20 -1.33 2.99 -17.16
CA PRO A 20 -2.17 1.85 -17.56
C PRO A 20 -2.80 1.09 -16.39
N TYR A 21 -2.32 1.33 -15.16
CA TYR A 21 -2.77 0.65 -13.96
C TYR A 21 -3.38 1.63 -12.96
N PHE A 22 -4.40 1.15 -12.26
CA PHE A 22 -4.91 1.73 -11.02
C PHE A 22 -4.82 0.67 -9.92
N ALA A 23 -4.52 1.09 -8.69
CA ALA A 23 -4.55 0.21 -7.54
C ALA A 23 -5.17 0.91 -6.33
N LEU A 24 -5.94 0.14 -5.55
CA LEU A 24 -6.53 0.57 -4.29
C LEU A 24 -6.08 -0.39 -3.19
N GLY A 25 -5.34 0.14 -2.21
CA GLY A 25 -4.82 -0.61 -1.08
C GLY A 25 -5.73 -0.51 0.14
N LEU A 26 -5.74 -1.56 0.95
CA LEU A 26 -6.37 -1.59 2.27
C LEU A 26 -5.44 -2.33 3.23
N LEU A 27 -4.94 -1.59 4.23
CA LEU A 27 -4.23 -2.13 5.38
C LEU A 27 -5.18 -2.21 6.56
N ARG A 28 -5.36 -3.41 7.12
CA ARG A 28 -6.19 -3.62 8.31
C ARG A 28 -5.30 -3.97 9.48
N LEU A 29 -5.48 -3.24 10.58
CA LEU A 29 -4.75 -3.42 11.82
C LEU A 29 -5.73 -3.48 12.98
N SER A 30 -5.56 -4.44 13.88
CA SER A 30 -6.40 -4.55 15.08
C SER A 30 -5.96 -3.62 16.20
N ASP A 31 -4.67 -3.30 16.22
CA ASP A 31 -4.06 -2.28 17.06
C ASP A 31 -3.00 -1.54 16.23
N THR A 32 -2.75 -0.27 16.56
CA THR A 32 -1.85 0.59 15.79
C THR A 32 -0.61 1.01 16.59
N SER A 33 -0.73 1.04 17.93
CA SER A 33 0.26 1.65 18.82
C SER A 33 1.67 1.04 18.67
N LYS A 34 1.77 -0.28 18.66
CA LYS A 34 3.07 -0.99 18.60
C LYS A 34 3.77 -0.76 17.26
N LEU A 35 3.03 -0.89 16.16
CA LEU A 35 3.59 -0.65 14.83
C LEU A 35 3.96 0.83 14.65
N LEU A 36 3.11 1.75 15.10
CA LEU A 36 3.39 3.18 15.08
C LEU A 36 4.67 3.54 15.85
N GLN A 37 4.83 3.02 17.07
CA GLN A 37 6.02 3.25 17.89
C GLN A 37 7.28 2.71 17.21
N THR A 38 7.19 1.52 16.62
CA THR A 38 8.30 0.89 15.89
C THR A 38 8.72 1.76 14.70
N ILE A 39 7.76 2.19 13.88
CA ILE A 39 8.02 3.03 12.71
C ILE A 39 8.56 4.41 13.12
N THR A 40 8.02 5.00 14.19
CA THR A 40 8.52 6.29 14.71
C THR A 40 9.96 6.17 15.17
N SER A 41 10.33 5.07 15.83
CA SER A 41 11.70 4.80 16.25
C SER A 41 12.64 4.60 15.06
N ILE A 42 12.19 3.91 14.01
CA ILE A 42 12.93 3.77 12.75
C ILE A 42 13.14 5.15 12.11
N LYS A 43 12.09 5.98 12.02
CA LYS A 43 12.21 7.35 11.50
C LYS A 43 13.20 8.18 12.33
N ALA A 44 13.13 8.14 13.66
CA ALA A 44 14.07 8.87 14.51
C ALA A 44 15.54 8.42 14.27
N LYS A 45 15.78 7.11 14.21
CA LYS A 45 17.10 6.52 13.92
C LYS A 45 17.68 7.05 12.61
N HIS A 46 16.92 6.96 11.52
CA HIS A 46 17.40 7.38 10.20
C HIS A 46 17.54 8.91 10.09
N LYS A 47 16.72 9.70 10.81
CA LYS A 47 16.90 11.15 10.90
C LYS A 47 18.27 11.48 11.49
N GLY A 48 18.66 10.82 12.58
CA GLY A 48 19.99 10.98 13.18
C GLY A 48 21.14 10.60 12.24
N ILE A 49 20.99 9.52 11.46
CA ILE A 49 21.99 9.12 10.45
C ILE A 49 22.15 10.21 9.38
N PHE A 50 21.04 10.71 8.82
CA PHE A 50 21.10 11.76 7.78
C PHE A 50 21.68 13.07 8.30
N GLN A 51 21.30 13.49 9.52
CA GLN A 51 21.87 14.69 10.14
C GLN A 51 23.37 14.55 10.35
N ALA A 52 23.84 13.40 10.84
CA ALA A 52 25.27 13.14 11.02
C ALA A 52 26.05 13.14 9.70
N GLU A 53 25.48 12.59 8.62
CA GLU A 53 26.06 12.63 7.28
C GLU A 53 26.12 14.06 6.72
N CYS A 54 25.07 14.87 6.91
CA CYS A 54 25.06 16.28 6.51
C CYS A 54 26.14 17.07 7.27
N ALA A 55 26.22 16.90 8.59
CA ALA A 55 27.21 17.58 9.43
C ALA A 55 28.64 17.26 9.00
N LYS A 56 28.94 15.99 8.68
CA LYS A 56 30.25 15.57 8.14
C LYS A 56 30.62 16.26 6.83
N ASN A 57 29.62 16.63 6.02
CA ASN A 57 29.79 17.33 4.76
C ASN A 57 29.71 18.87 4.91
N GLY A 58 29.80 19.40 6.13
CA GLY A 58 29.76 20.84 6.41
C GLY A 58 28.37 21.47 6.23
N LYS A 59 27.31 20.66 6.17
CA LYS A 59 25.92 21.12 6.03
C LYS A 59 25.19 20.98 7.36
N ASN A 60 24.85 22.10 7.99
CA ASN A 60 23.88 22.14 9.09
C ASN A 60 22.48 22.35 8.51
N GLU A 61 21.93 21.30 7.90
CA GLU A 61 20.54 21.27 7.47
C GLU A 61 19.70 20.64 8.58
N ASP A 62 18.65 21.32 9.04
CA ASP A 62 17.64 20.68 9.88
C ASP A 62 16.86 19.68 9.01
N PHE A 63 17.24 18.41 9.13
CA PHE A 63 16.63 17.36 8.34
C PHE A 63 15.24 17.04 8.91
N GLU A 64 14.20 17.57 8.29
CA GLU A 64 12.83 17.09 8.50
C GLU A 64 12.58 15.83 7.68
N MET A 65 12.21 14.76 8.39
CA MET A 65 11.62 13.60 7.72
C MET A 65 10.22 13.96 7.27
N GLY A 66 10.13 14.41 6.02
CA GLY A 66 8.85 14.61 5.34
C GLY A 66 8.05 13.31 5.19
N GLU A 67 6.96 13.46 4.45
CA GLU A 67 6.06 12.37 4.12
C GLU A 67 6.76 11.24 3.36
N LEU A 68 6.48 9.99 3.73
CA LEU A 68 6.97 8.83 3.01
C LEU A 68 6.08 8.57 1.81
N LYS A 69 6.65 8.65 0.60
CA LYS A 69 5.97 8.26 -0.64
C LYS A 69 6.87 7.38 -1.47
N PHE A 70 6.33 6.28 -2.01
CA PHE A 70 7.01 5.43 -2.95
C PHE A 70 7.57 6.23 -4.13
N ASN A 71 6.79 7.19 -4.64
CA ASN A 71 7.22 8.01 -5.77
C ASN A 71 8.39 8.94 -5.45
N SER A 72 8.55 9.34 -4.19
CA SER A 72 9.64 10.19 -3.69
C SER A 72 10.94 9.41 -3.46
N LEU A 73 10.92 8.06 -3.47
CA LEU A 73 12.12 7.23 -3.34
C LEU A 73 12.97 7.29 -4.61
N SER A 74 13.75 8.35 -4.77
CA SER A 74 14.63 8.60 -5.91
C SER A 74 16.12 8.39 -5.58
N GLN A 75 16.50 8.48 -4.31
CA GLN A 75 17.89 8.45 -3.86
C GLN A 75 18.17 7.22 -2.99
N ASN A 76 19.32 6.57 -3.22
CA ASN A 76 19.74 5.38 -2.47
C ASN A 76 19.88 5.63 -0.96
N LYS A 77 20.23 6.85 -0.54
CA LYS A 77 20.35 7.18 0.89
C LYS A 77 19.06 6.94 1.68
N TYR A 78 17.89 7.09 1.06
CA TYR A 78 16.61 6.88 1.73
C TYR A 78 16.14 5.41 1.70
N LEU A 79 16.74 4.57 0.86
CA LEU A 79 16.30 3.18 0.73
C LEU A 79 16.39 2.37 2.04
N PRO A 80 17.45 2.49 2.87
CA PRO A 80 17.50 1.80 4.16
C PRO A 80 16.32 2.11 5.07
N LEU A 81 15.87 3.37 5.14
CA LEU A 81 14.68 3.78 5.89
C LEU A 81 13.43 3.03 5.41
N TYR A 82 13.19 2.99 4.10
CA TYR A 82 12.03 2.30 3.53
C TYR A 82 12.08 0.80 3.79
N LYS A 83 13.27 0.18 3.70
CA LYS A 83 13.45 -1.25 3.99
C LYS A 83 13.15 -1.57 5.46
N ASP A 84 13.70 -0.80 6.40
CA ASP A 84 13.45 -1.00 7.84
C ASP A 84 11.94 -0.88 8.16
N ILE A 85 11.22 0.08 7.54
CA ILE A 85 9.77 0.24 7.72
C ILE A 85 9.00 -0.94 7.13
N VAL A 86 9.32 -1.37 5.92
CA VAL A 86 8.68 -2.53 5.27
C VAL A 86 8.91 -3.80 6.10
N GLU A 87 10.12 -4.00 6.61
CA GLU A 87 10.44 -5.14 7.47
C GLU A 87 9.63 -5.13 8.77
N ALA A 88 9.52 -3.97 9.42
CA ALA A 88 8.67 -3.81 10.60
C ALA A 88 7.20 -4.13 10.29
N CYS A 89 6.68 -3.72 9.11
CA CYS A 89 5.32 -4.02 8.68
C CYS A 89 5.12 -5.51 8.44
N LEU A 90 5.96 -6.14 7.63
CA LEU A 90 5.82 -7.56 7.26
C LEU A 90 6.09 -8.51 8.43
N SER A 91 6.80 -8.07 9.46
CA SER A 91 7.03 -8.83 10.69
C SER A 91 5.98 -8.56 11.77
N HIS A 92 5.06 -7.61 11.54
CA HIS A 92 4.06 -7.25 12.53
C HIS A 92 2.96 -8.30 12.60
N LYS A 93 2.68 -8.78 13.81
CA LYS A 93 1.53 -9.66 14.08
C LYS A 93 0.24 -8.92 13.74
N TYR A 94 -0.71 -9.59 13.11
CA TYR A 94 -1.98 -9.02 12.63
C TYR A 94 -1.81 -7.96 11.53
N PHE A 95 -0.78 -8.09 10.70
CA PHE A 95 -0.62 -7.28 9.49
C PHE A 95 -1.45 -7.84 8.34
N TYR A 96 -2.57 -7.18 8.00
CA TYR A 96 -3.48 -7.62 6.95
C TYR A 96 -3.53 -6.61 5.80
N PHE A 97 -2.72 -6.80 4.76
CA PHE A 97 -2.66 -5.95 3.59
C PHE A 97 -3.33 -6.59 2.37
N SER A 98 -4.10 -5.78 1.62
CA SER A 98 -4.78 -6.24 0.41
C SER A 98 -4.86 -5.13 -0.64
N THR A 99 -4.74 -5.50 -1.91
CA THR A 99 -4.78 -4.56 -3.03
C THR A 99 -5.69 -5.06 -4.15
N ILE A 100 -6.62 -4.22 -4.58
CA ILE A 100 -7.27 -4.33 -5.90
C ILE A 100 -6.32 -3.73 -6.92
N LEU A 101 -6.06 -4.43 -8.01
CA LEU A 101 -5.34 -3.91 -9.17
C LEU A 101 -6.23 -3.94 -10.41
N ILE A 102 -6.22 -2.85 -11.18
CA ILE A 102 -6.98 -2.72 -12.42
C ILE A 102 -6.00 -2.43 -13.55
N ASP A 103 -5.94 -3.33 -14.51
CA ASP A 103 -5.30 -3.09 -15.81
C ASP A 103 -6.34 -2.48 -16.75
N LYS A 104 -6.25 -1.16 -16.97
CA LYS A 104 -7.23 -0.41 -17.76
C LYS A 104 -7.21 -0.77 -19.24
N LYS A 105 -6.18 -1.48 -19.71
CA LYS A 105 -6.18 -2.05 -21.07
C LYS A 105 -7.13 -3.24 -21.18
N LYS A 106 -7.34 -3.98 -20.08
CA LYS A 106 -8.24 -5.13 -20.00
C LYS A 106 -9.66 -4.71 -19.57
N ILE A 107 -9.76 -3.62 -18.82
CA ILE A 107 -11.02 -3.07 -18.31
C ILE A 107 -11.09 -1.59 -18.72
N PRO A 108 -11.59 -1.27 -19.92
CA PRO A 108 -11.77 0.11 -20.32
C PRO A 108 -12.76 0.79 -19.36
N LEU A 109 -12.32 1.86 -18.71
CA LEU A 109 -13.16 2.62 -17.77
C LEU A 109 -14.02 3.62 -18.55
N GLN A 110 -15.27 3.81 -18.13
CA GLN A 110 -16.09 4.91 -18.63
C GLN A 110 -15.69 6.19 -17.91
N GLU A 111 -15.29 7.22 -18.66
CA GLU A 111 -14.62 8.42 -18.13
C GLU A 111 -15.49 9.28 -17.20
N ASN A 112 -16.81 9.20 -17.34
CA ASN A 112 -17.73 10.15 -16.72
C ASN A 112 -18.08 9.84 -15.26
N ASN A 113 -17.46 8.81 -14.65
CA ASN A 113 -17.92 8.31 -13.34
C ASN A 113 -16.81 7.89 -12.37
N THR A 114 -15.63 8.52 -12.44
CA THR A 114 -14.45 8.14 -11.65
C THR A 114 -14.71 8.11 -10.15
N TRP A 115 -15.46 9.08 -9.60
CA TRP A 115 -15.81 9.11 -8.18
C TRP A 115 -16.69 7.93 -7.77
N ASN A 116 -17.76 7.61 -8.49
CA ASN A 116 -18.59 6.46 -8.12
C ASN A 116 -17.87 5.13 -8.37
N LEU A 117 -16.98 5.06 -9.36
CA LEU A 117 -16.08 3.91 -9.54
C LEU A 117 -15.16 3.74 -8.34
N GLN A 118 -14.57 4.83 -7.86
CA GLN A 118 -13.73 4.86 -6.66
C GLN A 118 -14.49 4.35 -5.44
N LEU A 119 -15.68 4.89 -5.17
CA LEU A 119 -16.56 4.45 -4.09
C LEU A 119 -16.95 2.97 -4.23
N SER A 120 -17.29 2.53 -5.44
CA SER A 120 -17.64 1.14 -5.73
C SER A 120 -16.48 0.19 -5.45
N PHE A 121 -15.26 0.55 -5.88
CA PHE A 121 -14.07 -0.24 -5.59
C PHE A 121 -13.75 -0.27 -4.10
N ALA A 122 -13.86 0.86 -3.39
CA ALA A 122 -13.70 0.88 -1.94
C ALA A 122 -14.72 -0.02 -1.23
N LYS A 123 -16.00 0.09 -1.57
CA LYS A 123 -17.06 -0.77 -1.02
C LYS A 123 -16.79 -2.25 -1.26
N GLU A 124 -16.40 -2.61 -2.48
CA GLU A 124 -16.07 -3.99 -2.83
C GLU A 124 -14.84 -4.49 -2.07
N HIS A 125 -13.80 -3.66 -1.97
CA HIS A 125 -12.56 -3.97 -1.25
C HIS A 125 -12.83 -4.32 0.21
N ILE A 126 -13.64 -3.49 0.87
CA ILE A 126 -14.02 -3.68 2.28
C ILE A 126 -14.85 -4.95 2.44
N LYS A 127 -15.91 -5.14 1.63
CA LYS A 127 -16.80 -6.30 1.72
C LYS A 127 -16.06 -7.63 1.51
N GLN A 128 -15.12 -7.67 0.57
CA GLN A 128 -14.34 -8.88 0.29
C GLN A 128 -13.41 -9.25 1.44
N ASN A 129 -12.78 -8.26 2.08
CA ASN A 129 -11.78 -8.51 3.11
C ASN A 129 -12.37 -8.57 4.53
N CYS A 130 -13.56 -8.02 4.78
CA CYS A 130 -14.12 -7.87 6.13
C CYS A 130 -15.39 -8.70 6.40
N LYS A 131 -15.61 -9.82 5.70
CA LYS A 131 -16.87 -10.61 5.77
C LYS A 131 -17.40 -10.86 7.19
N ASN A 132 -16.52 -11.19 8.14
CA ASN A 132 -16.87 -11.52 9.53
C ASN A 132 -16.23 -10.55 10.55
N SER A 133 -16.00 -9.30 10.15
CA SER A 133 -15.28 -8.32 10.98
C SER A 133 -15.87 -6.93 10.81
N LYS A 134 -15.70 -6.10 11.83
CA LYS A 134 -16.09 -4.69 11.78
C LYS A 134 -14.84 -3.83 11.54
N ILE A 135 -14.99 -2.72 10.85
CA ILE A 135 -13.86 -1.86 10.47
C ILE A 135 -14.22 -0.37 10.55
N ALA A 136 -13.29 0.44 11.05
CA ALA A 136 -13.29 1.89 10.86
C ALA A 136 -12.37 2.22 9.69
N ILE A 137 -12.86 2.94 8.69
CA ILE A 137 -12.08 3.29 7.50
C ILE A 137 -11.46 4.68 7.66
N ILE A 138 -10.18 4.78 7.37
CA ILE A 138 -9.39 6.00 7.37
C ILE A 138 -8.71 6.05 6.00
N ALA A 139 -9.27 6.81 5.07
CA ALA A 139 -8.78 6.90 3.71
C ALA A 139 -7.92 8.15 3.49
N ASP A 140 -7.05 8.12 2.48
CA ASP A 140 -6.44 9.34 1.97
C ASP A 140 -7.51 10.29 1.42
N TYR A 141 -7.27 11.59 1.57
CA TYR A 141 -8.20 12.61 1.12
C TYR A 141 -8.22 12.69 -0.40
N LEU A 142 -9.44 12.60 -0.95
CA LEU A 142 -9.69 12.75 -2.38
C LEU A 142 -10.67 13.88 -2.62
N ASN A 143 -10.40 14.67 -3.66
CA ASN A 143 -11.34 15.70 -4.08
C ASN A 143 -12.57 15.04 -4.71
N LYS A 144 -13.74 15.25 -4.08
CA LYS A 144 -15.02 14.84 -4.65
C LYS A 144 -15.56 15.89 -5.63
N PRO A 145 -16.32 15.49 -6.66
CA PRO A 145 -17.16 16.42 -7.42
C PRO A 145 -18.21 17.08 -6.53
N LYS A 146 -18.66 18.31 -6.89
CA LYS A 146 -19.59 19.11 -6.08
C LYS A 146 -20.87 18.34 -5.71
N GLU A 147 -21.53 17.77 -6.71
CA GLU A 147 -22.81 17.06 -6.57
C GLU A 147 -22.68 15.57 -6.22
N ALA A 148 -21.46 15.09 -5.98
CA ALA A 148 -21.21 13.69 -5.68
C ALA A 148 -21.36 13.39 -4.17
N PRO A 149 -21.78 12.17 -3.78
CA PRO A 149 -21.96 11.79 -2.39
C PRO A 149 -20.63 11.80 -1.63
N TYR A 150 -20.68 12.04 -0.31
CA TYR A 150 -19.50 12.03 0.53
C TYR A 150 -18.98 10.60 0.74
N PHE A 151 -17.66 10.47 0.90
CA PHE A 151 -17.04 9.16 1.10
C PHE A 151 -17.56 8.48 2.36
N GLU A 152 -17.65 9.21 3.45
CA GLU A 152 -18.07 8.72 4.76
C GLU A 152 -19.51 8.20 4.73
N GLU A 153 -20.42 8.95 4.11
CA GLU A 153 -21.82 8.54 3.92
C GLU A 153 -21.89 7.21 3.17
N GLU A 154 -21.14 7.10 2.08
CA GLU A 154 -21.13 5.92 1.22
C GLU A 154 -20.49 4.70 1.89
N MET A 155 -19.41 4.88 2.66
CA MET A 155 -18.79 3.77 3.38
C MET A 155 -19.65 3.29 4.54
N ASN A 156 -20.36 4.19 5.24
CA ASN A 156 -21.26 3.84 6.34
C ASN A 156 -22.50 3.06 5.90
N THR A 157 -22.79 2.98 4.60
CA THR A 157 -23.82 2.06 4.05
C THR A 157 -23.42 0.58 4.07
N ILE A 158 -22.15 0.27 4.37
CA ILE A 158 -21.63 -1.10 4.39
C ILE A 158 -21.77 -1.66 5.81
N ASP A 159 -22.44 -2.80 5.98
CA ASP A 159 -22.64 -3.43 7.31
C ASP A 159 -21.33 -3.66 8.09
N GLN A 160 -20.22 -3.93 7.40
CA GLN A 160 -18.91 -4.12 8.03
C GLN A 160 -18.32 -2.83 8.60
N VAL A 161 -18.71 -1.66 8.10
CA VAL A 161 -18.14 -0.36 8.48
C VAL A 161 -18.91 0.22 9.66
N PHE A 162 -18.21 0.53 10.75
CA PHE A 162 -18.82 1.22 11.89
C PHE A 162 -18.52 2.73 11.92
N ASN A 163 -17.48 3.16 11.20
CA ASN A 163 -17.21 4.57 10.94
C ASN A 163 -16.26 4.73 9.74
N ALA A 164 -16.24 5.91 9.13
CA ALA A 164 -15.31 6.25 8.07
C ALA A 164 -14.89 7.72 8.17
N CYS A 165 -13.66 8.02 7.76
CA CYS A 165 -13.19 9.38 7.53
C CYS A 165 -12.10 9.42 6.45
N MET A 166 -11.88 10.60 5.89
CA MET A 166 -10.70 10.94 5.10
C MET A 166 -9.73 11.81 5.91
N LEU A 167 -8.43 11.61 5.70
CA LEU A 167 -7.35 12.42 6.29
C LEU A 167 -6.38 12.86 5.21
N GLU A 168 -5.68 13.98 5.43
CA GLU A 168 -4.52 14.31 4.61
C GLU A 168 -3.43 13.24 4.77
N SER A 169 -2.81 12.84 3.65
CA SER A 169 -1.82 11.75 3.59
C SER A 169 -0.65 11.91 4.58
N ASN A 170 -0.21 13.15 4.82
CA ASN A 170 0.86 13.48 5.75
C ASN A 170 0.51 13.22 7.24
N THR A 171 -0.79 13.10 7.56
CA THR A 171 -1.31 12.96 8.93
C THR A 171 -1.27 11.52 9.42
N SER A 172 -1.20 10.54 8.52
CA SER A 172 -1.20 9.12 8.88
C SER A 172 -0.04 8.37 8.24
N VAL A 173 0.87 7.87 9.08
CA VAL A 173 1.94 6.99 8.62
C VAL A 173 1.40 5.69 8.01
N PHE A 174 0.21 5.24 8.42
CA PHE A 174 -0.38 4.01 7.90
C PHE A 174 -0.95 4.21 6.49
N ILE A 175 -1.47 5.40 6.15
CA ILE A 175 -1.82 5.74 4.77
C ILE A 175 -0.56 5.72 3.90
N GLN A 176 0.53 6.33 4.38
CA GLN A 176 1.82 6.32 3.69
C GLN A 176 2.40 4.90 3.50
N ILE A 177 2.16 3.98 4.44
CA ILE A 177 2.52 2.56 4.27
C ILE A 177 1.72 1.94 3.12
N VAL A 178 0.42 2.25 3.01
CA VAL A 178 -0.40 1.79 1.89
C VAL A 178 0.18 2.31 0.57
N ASP A 179 0.53 3.61 0.45
CA ASP A 179 1.23 4.18 -0.72
C ASP A 179 2.49 3.38 -1.08
N ILE A 180 3.33 3.07 -0.08
CA ILE A 180 4.57 2.30 -0.30
C ILE A 180 4.28 0.94 -0.95
N PHE A 181 3.33 0.18 -0.41
CA PHE A 181 3.03 -1.14 -0.93
C PHE A 181 2.33 -1.10 -2.29
N ILE A 182 1.31 -0.25 -2.49
CA ILE A 182 0.63 -0.14 -3.79
C ILE A 182 1.57 0.42 -4.86
N GLY A 183 2.43 1.38 -4.50
CA GLY A 183 3.46 1.94 -5.37
C GLY A 183 4.45 0.88 -5.82
N ALA A 184 4.94 0.04 -4.90
CA ALA A 184 5.82 -1.08 -5.22
C ALA A 184 5.16 -2.09 -6.17
N ILE A 185 3.89 -2.45 -5.90
CA ILE A 185 3.12 -3.35 -6.77
C ILE A 185 3.02 -2.76 -8.18
N ILE A 186 2.55 -1.52 -8.33
CA ILE A 186 2.45 -0.86 -9.64
C ILE A 186 3.82 -0.78 -10.34
N TYR A 187 4.88 -0.51 -9.59
CA TYR A 187 6.23 -0.45 -10.15
C TYR A 187 6.68 -1.80 -10.71
N ARG A 188 6.37 -2.91 -10.03
CA ARG A 188 6.61 -4.26 -10.57
C ARG A 188 5.80 -4.51 -11.83
N TYR A 189 4.53 -4.13 -11.89
CA TYR A 189 3.70 -4.28 -13.09
C TYR A 189 4.24 -3.49 -14.29
N LYS A 190 4.76 -2.29 -14.06
CA LYS A 190 5.43 -1.48 -15.10
C LYS A 190 6.79 -2.06 -15.52
N ASN A 191 7.40 -2.93 -14.70
CA ASN A 191 8.74 -3.49 -14.90
C ASN A 191 8.77 -5.01 -14.58
N PRO A 192 8.00 -5.86 -15.29
CA PRO A 192 7.72 -7.25 -14.88
C PRO A 192 8.97 -8.15 -14.87
N ASN A 193 9.91 -7.89 -15.79
CA ASN A 193 11.12 -8.69 -15.99
C ASN A 193 12.41 -7.92 -15.72
N ASP A 194 12.32 -6.76 -15.06
CA ASP A 194 13.49 -5.88 -14.90
C ASP A 194 14.41 -6.37 -13.79
N THR A 195 15.38 -7.21 -14.17
CA THR A 195 16.53 -7.59 -13.35
C THR A 195 17.73 -6.64 -13.56
N LYS A 196 17.71 -5.78 -14.59
CA LYS A 196 18.84 -4.89 -14.92
C LYS A 196 18.92 -3.69 -13.98
N ARG A 197 17.78 -3.21 -13.46
CA ARG A 197 17.70 -2.07 -12.53
C ARG A 197 17.86 -2.44 -11.05
N LEU A 198 17.96 -3.74 -10.73
CA LEU A 198 18.18 -4.26 -9.37
C LEU A 198 19.29 -3.51 -8.61
N ASN A 199 20.36 -3.11 -9.28
CA ASN A 199 21.51 -2.46 -8.64
C ASN A 199 21.55 -0.93 -8.82
N LYS A 200 20.59 -0.35 -9.55
CA LYS A 200 20.64 1.07 -9.97
C LYS A 200 19.47 1.90 -9.49
N ALA A 201 18.27 1.32 -9.36
CA ALA A 201 17.07 2.06 -9.03
C ALA A 201 16.59 1.73 -7.61
N PRO A 202 16.59 2.71 -6.68
CA PRO A 202 16.10 2.52 -5.30
C PRO A 202 14.69 1.90 -5.24
N LYS A 203 13.79 2.30 -6.14
CA LYS A 203 12.43 1.75 -6.23
C LYS A 203 12.42 0.26 -6.55
N MET A 204 13.21 -0.20 -7.53
CA MET A 204 13.33 -1.63 -7.82
C MET A 204 13.97 -2.39 -6.67
N GLN A 205 14.94 -1.79 -5.99
CA GLN A 205 15.57 -2.41 -4.83
C GLN A 205 14.57 -2.61 -3.67
N LEU A 206 13.66 -1.67 -3.46
CA LEU A 206 12.58 -1.82 -2.48
C LEU A 206 11.57 -2.88 -2.92
N VAL A 207 11.17 -2.90 -4.19
CA VAL A 207 10.28 -3.94 -4.75
C VAL A 207 10.85 -5.34 -4.50
N HIS A 208 12.11 -5.57 -4.84
CA HIS A 208 12.76 -6.86 -4.61
C HIS A 208 12.92 -7.19 -3.13
N PHE A 209 13.16 -6.19 -2.29
CA PHE A 209 13.21 -6.40 -0.84
C PHE A 209 11.85 -6.89 -0.30
N ILE A 210 10.74 -6.28 -0.73
CA ILE A 210 9.39 -6.71 -0.36
C ILE A 210 9.15 -8.16 -0.83
N GLU A 211 9.47 -8.48 -2.08
CA GLU A 211 9.32 -9.83 -2.64
C GLU A 211 10.10 -10.88 -1.84
N ASN A 212 11.37 -10.59 -1.53
CA ASN A 212 12.22 -11.49 -0.75
C ASN A 212 11.69 -11.67 0.68
N LYS A 213 11.22 -10.60 1.33
CA LYS A 213 10.65 -10.69 2.68
C LYS A 213 9.34 -11.46 2.72
N LEU A 214 8.49 -11.32 1.69
CA LEU A 214 7.30 -12.15 1.55
C LEU A 214 7.65 -13.63 1.35
N GLU A 215 8.66 -13.94 0.54
CA GLU A 215 9.13 -15.32 0.36
C GLU A 215 9.73 -15.88 1.66
N GLU A 216 10.52 -15.09 2.38
CA GLU A 216 11.09 -15.45 3.68
C GLU A 216 9.98 -15.77 4.67
N ASN A 217 8.98 -14.89 4.83
CA ASN A 217 7.83 -15.11 5.71
C ASN A 217 7.04 -16.35 5.30
N TYR A 218 6.75 -16.51 4.00
CA TYR A 218 6.06 -17.67 3.47
C TYR A 218 6.74 -18.98 3.88
N ARG A 219 8.06 -19.06 3.71
CA ARG A 219 8.86 -20.24 4.04
C ARG A 219 9.02 -20.47 5.54
N THR A 220 9.35 -19.42 6.30
CA THR A 220 9.69 -19.52 7.73
C THR A 220 8.46 -19.72 8.60
N MET A 221 7.34 -19.08 8.27
CA MET A 221 6.10 -19.14 9.04
C MET A 221 5.14 -20.24 8.54
N GLN A 222 5.59 -21.09 7.60
CA GLN A 222 4.79 -22.15 6.98
C GLN A 222 3.41 -21.66 6.51
N MET A 223 3.41 -20.49 5.88
CA MET A 223 2.16 -19.84 5.50
C MET A 223 1.50 -20.58 4.35
N SER A 224 0.18 -20.46 4.25
CA SER A 224 -0.56 -20.93 3.08
C SER A 224 -0.57 -19.85 2.00
N HIS A 225 -0.74 -20.28 0.75
CA HIS A 225 -0.96 -19.35 -0.36
C HIS A 225 -2.12 -19.82 -1.25
N LYS A 226 -2.64 -18.90 -2.05
CA LYS A 226 -3.62 -19.14 -3.11
C LYS A 226 -3.22 -18.36 -4.36
N GLY A 227 -3.73 -18.81 -5.51
CA GLY A 227 -3.49 -18.15 -6.79
C GLY A 227 -2.08 -18.42 -7.32
N ASN A 228 -1.48 -17.45 -8.00
CA ASN A 228 -0.28 -17.65 -8.81
C ASN A 228 1.05 -17.29 -8.09
N TYR A 229 1.08 -17.30 -6.75
CA TYR A 229 2.27 -16.89 -5.99
C TYR A 229 3.52 -17.70 -6.34
N ASP A 230 3.41 -19.04 -6.38
CA ASP A 230 4.54 -19.94 -6.63
C ASP A 230 5.19 -19.78 -8.01
N ASN A 231 4.43 -19.29 -9.01
CA ASN A 231 4.91 -19.22 -10.38
C ASN A 231 6.07 -18.22 -10.54
N ASN A 232 5.99 -17.10 -9.83
CA ASN A 232 6.90 -15.97 -10.04
C ASN A 232 7.52 -15.42 -8.75
N LYS A 233 6.91 -15.68 -7.57
CA LYS A 233 7.31 -15.11 -6.26
C LYS A 233 7.51 -13.59 -6.26
N LYS A 234 6.82 -12.93 -7.18
CA LYS A 234 6.82 -11.48 -7.37
C LYS A 234 5.53 -10.90 -6.84
N ILE A 235 5.54 -9.61 -6.49
CA ILE A 235 4.32 -8.86 -6.15
C ILE A 235 3.52 -8.51 -7.42
N GLN A 236 3.18 -9.55 -8.19
CA GLN A 236 2.47 -9.46 -9.45
C GLN A 236 1.52 -10.66 -9.62
N GLY A 237 0.34 -10.39 -10.16
CA GLY A 237 -0.68 -11.37 -10.48
C GLY A 237 -1.81 -11.42 -9.46
N ASN A 238 -2.45 -12.59 -9.40
CA ASN A 238 -3.58 -12.86 -8.51
C ASN A 238 -3.13 -13.85 -7.45
N PHE A 239 -2.77 -13.37 -6.26
CA PHE A 239 -2.37 -14.24 -5.18
C PHE A 239 -2.71 -13.71 -3.80
N THR A 240 -2.68 -14.63 -2.85
CA THR A 240 -2.79 -14.36 -1.42
C THR A 240 -1.76 -15.20 -0.70
N ILE A 241 -1.01 -14.60 0.22
CA ILE A 241 -0.20 -15.28 1.24
C ILE A 241 -0.91 -15.03 2.58
N PHE A 242 -1.18 -16.08 3.34
CA PHE A 242 -1.94 -15.95 4.58
C PHE A 242 -1.53 -16.97 5.64
N GLY A 243 -1.63 -16.53 6.89
CA GLY A 243 -1.48 -17.34 8.09
C GLY A 243 -2.46 -16.85 9.16
N ASN A 244 -2.32 -17.34 10.39
CA ASN A 244 -3.23 -16.96 11.49
C ASN A 244 -3.25 -15.44 11.73
N ASP A 245 -2.06 -14.84 11.73
CA ASP A 245 -1.87 -13.44 12.13
C ASP A 245 -1.21 -12.59 11.03
N PHE A 246 -1.36 -12.98 9.75
CA PHE A 246 -0.80 -12.23 8.63
C PHE A 246 -1.59 -12.52 7.36
N TYR A 247 -1.74 -11.49 6.54
CA TYR A 247 -2.36 -11.60 5.22
C TYR A 247 -1.75 -10.58 4.27
N PHE A 248 -1.37 -11.03 3.08
CA PHE A 248 -0.93 -10.18 1.99
C PHE A 248 -1.58 -10.66 0.70
N SER A 249 -2.38 -9.82 0.06
CA SER A 249 -3.08 -10.21 -1.17
C SER A 249 -3.04 -9.15 -2.26
N ILE A 250 -2.86 -9.62 -3.49
CA ILE A 250 -3.02 -8.85 -4.71
C ILE A 250 -4.06 -9.57 -5.55
N TYR A 251 -5.09 -8.86 -5.98
CA TYR A 251 -6.05 -9.39 -6.92
C TYR A 251 -6.32 -8.39 -8.04
N GLU A 252 -6.05 -8.86 -9.25
CA GLU A 252 -6.40 -8.22 -10.49
C GLU A 252 -7.91 -8.35 -10.70
N LYS A 253 -8.56 -7.20 -10.82
CA LYS A 253 -9.93 -7.18 -11.28
C LYS A 253 -9.99 -7.71 -12.70
N LYS A 254 -10.92 -8.63 -12.94
CA LYS A 254 -11.32 -9.08 -14.28
C LYS A 254 -12.69 -8.51 -14.59
N LEU A 255 -13.02 -8.32 -15.88
CA LEU A 255 -14.41 -8.12 -16.27
C LEU A 255 -15.21 -9.32 -15.75
N LYS A 256 -16.37 -9.06 -15.14
CA LYS A 256 -17.35 -10.13 -14.95
C LYS A 256 -17.80 -10.54 -16.35
N GLU A 257 -17.58 -11.80 -16.70
CA GLU A 257 -18.20 -12.43 -17.87
C GLU A 257 -19.72 -12.42 -17.74
#